data_AF-A0A1Y2PGZ5-F1
#
_entry.id   AF-A0A1Y2PGZ5-F1
#
_cell.length_a   1.000
_cell.length_b   1.000
_cell.length_c   1.000
_cell.angle_alpha   90.00
_cell.angle_beta   90.00
_cell.angle_gamma   90.00
#
_symmetry.space_group_name_H-M   'P 1'
#
loop_
_entity.id
_entity.type
_entity.pdbx_description
1 polymer ?
#
loop_
_entity_poly.entity_id
_entity_poly.type
_entity_poly.pdbx_seq_one_letter_code
_entity_poly.pdbx_strand_id
1 'polypeptide(L)'
;MKSPLQNSLLFLFVLIVLSCKQNPADSDEHKAVVIEHEKMIKIHDEMEKSHAHMDHDHSYMMKAHKDVENDSLHLKMEKAHKAILKSHDTLVKKHNTLIKKHKALEEKHMTGKISLEQMMKDHKEIQEEQKQMIEDHKKIVREHNTIKKEDHKMISEEKSKEHHDY
;
A
#
# COMPACT_ATOMS: atom_id res chain seq x y z
N MET A 1 63.73 10.95 -36.46
CA MET A 1 62.31 11.33 -36.65
C MET A 1 61.47 10.16 -36.17
N LYS A 2 60.83 10.27 -35.00
CA LYS A 2 59.95 9.22 -34.45
C LYS A 2 58.60 9.29 -35.19
N SER A 3 58.11 8.15 -35.66
CA SER A 3 56.90 8.07 -36.47
C SER A 3 55.65 8.38 -35.63
N PRO A 4 54.65 9.12 -36.18
CA PRO A 4 53.43 9.46 -35.47
C PRO A 4 52.43 8.29 -35.34
N LEU A 5 52.76 7.10 -35.87
CA LEU A 5 51.86 5.94 -35.87
C LEU A 5 51.76 5.22 -34.52
N GLN A 6 52.70 5.44 -33.59
CA GLN A 6 52.71 4.73 -32.30
C GLN A 6 51.74 5.31 -31.26
N ASN A 7 51.21 6.52 -31.46
CA ASN A 7 50.28 7.14 -30.50
C ASN A 7 48.80 6.82 -30.77
N SER A 8 48.47 6.24 -31.93
CA SER A 8 47.07 5.93 -32.27
C SER A 8 46.59 4.58 -31.69
N LEU A 9 47.52 3.67 -31.39
CA LEU A 9 47.19 2.36 -30.81
C LEU A 9 46.94 2.40 -29.29
N LEU A 10 47.41 3.45 -28.60
CA LEU A 10 47.24 3.58 -27.16
C LEU A 10 45.85 4.12 -26.74
N PHE A 11 45.12 4.75 -27.66
CA PHE A 11 43.81 5.33 -27.37
C PHE A 11 42.63 4.36 -27.54
N LEU A 12 42.84 3.18 -28.14
CA LEU A 12 41.78 2.19 -28.32
C LEU A 12 41.67 1.18 -27.16
N PHE A 13 42.66 1.12 -26.26
CA PHE A 13 42.67 0.16 -25.15
C PHE A 13 42.16 0.71 -23.80
N VAL A 14 41.92 2.01 -23.69
CA VAL A 14 41.48 2.64 -22.42
C VAL A 14 39.95 2.59 -22.22
N LEU A 15 39.17 2.24 -23.24
CA LEU A 15 37.70 2.13 -23.13
C LEU A 15 37.19 0.76 -22.66
N ILE A 16 38.07 -0.24 -22.46
CA ILE A 16 37.66 -1.61 -22.12
C ILE A 16 37.70 -1.87 -20.59
N VAL A 17 38.29 -0.98 -19.79
CA VAL A 17 38.51 -1.21 -18.35
C VAL A 17 37.37 -0.77 -17.41
N LEU A 18 36.28 -0.19 -17.92
CA LEU A 18 35.09 0.11 -17.10
C LEU A 18 34.07 -1.03 -17.06
N SER A 19 34.26 -2.11 -17.81
CA SER A 19 33.19 -3.08 -18.06
C SER A 19 33.13 -4.28 -17.10
N CYS A 20 33.75 -4.25 -15.93
CA CYS A 20 33.69 -5.35 -14.96
C CYS A 20 33.51 -4.85 -13.52
N LYS A 21 32.35 -5.18 -12.91
CA LYS A 21 31.90 -4.97 -11.51
C LYS A 21 30.90 -3.83 -11.21
N GLN A 22 30.08 -3.38 -12.16
CA GLN A 22 28.89 -2.60 -11.80
C GLN A 22 27.88 -3.49 -11.06
N ASN A 23 27.43 -3.05 -9.88
CA ASN A 23 26.35 -3.73 -9.16
C ASN A 23 25.09 -3.68 -10.04
N PRO A 24 24.39 -4.79 -10.29
CA PRO A 24 23.14 -4.79 -11.05
C PRO A 24 22.09 -3.78 -10.53
N ALA A 25 22.11 -3.47 -9.23
CA ALA A 25 21.25 -2.47 -8.62
C ALA A 25 21.53 -1.02 -9.10
N ASP A 26 22.72 -0.76 -9.64
CA ASP A 26 23.11 0.56 -10.16
C ASP A 26 22.68 0.78 -11.60
N SER A 27 22.08 -0.23 -12.26
CA SER A 27 21.58 -0.10 -13.64
C SER A 27 20.47 0.95 -13.73
N ASP A 28 20.36 1.61 -14.87
CA ASP A 28 19.32 2.62 -15.09
C ASP A 28 17.92 1.99 -15.08
N GLU A 29 17.81 0.75 -15.55
CA GLU A 29 16.58 -0.04 -15.50
C GLU A 29 16.14 -0.31 -14.05
N HIS A 30 17.07 -0.71 -13.18
CA HIS A 30 16.76 -0.92 -11.76
C HIS A 30 16.38 0.39 -11.07
N LYS A 31 17.10 1.49 -11.33
CA LYS A 31 16.75 2.81 -10.77
C LYS A 31 15.35 3.27 -11.20
N ALA A 32 14.96 3.01 -12.45
CA ALA A 32 13.63 3.36 -12.93
C ALA A 32 12.52 2.63 -12.16
N VAL A 33 12.67 1.34 -11.88
CA VAL A 33 11.67 0.59 -11.10
C VAL A 33 11.69 0.91 -9.61
N VAL A 34 12.83 1.32 -9.05
CA VAL A 34 12.92 1.85 -7.67
C VAL A 34 12.12 3.14 -7.53
N ILE A 35 12.19 4.06 -8.50
CA ILE A 35 11.37 5.28 -8.50
C ILE A 35 9.87 4.95 -8.49
N GLU A 36 9.45 3.96 -9.28
CA GLU A 36 8.07 3.49 -9.26
C GLU A 36 7.72 2.86 -7.90
N HIS A 37 8.64 2.12 -7.29
CA HIS A 37 8.44 1.56 -5.95
C HIS A 37 8.25 2.64 -4.87
N GLU A 38 9.05 3.70 -4.89
CA GLU A 38 8.89 4.84 -3.97
C GLU A 38 7.51 5.49 -4.09
N LYS A 39 6.96 5.59 -5.31
CA LYS A 39 5.58 6.05 -5.51
C LYS A 39 4.57 5.08 -4.89
N MET A 40 4.80 3.77 -5.01
CA MET A 40 3.94 2.76 -4.39
C MET A 40 3.94 2.86 -2.86
N ILE A 41 5.10 3.08 -2.24
CA ILE A 41 5.21 3.30 -0.79
C ILE A 41 4.39 4.51 -0.35
N LYS A 42 4.43 5.62 -1.10
CA LYS A 42 3.61 6.81 -0.78
C LYS A 42 2.10 6.51 -0.82
N ILE A 43 1.66 5.72 -1.80
CA ILE A 43 0.27 5.27 -1.88
C ILE A 43 -0.09 4.44 -0.64
N HIS A 44 0.83 3.61 -0.13
CA HIS A 44 0.60 2.86 1.10
C HIS A 44 0.43 3.75 2.33
N ASP A 45 1.28 4.77 2.47
CA ASP A 45 1.17 5.73 3.58
C ASP A 45 -0.19 6.46 3.57
N GLU A 46 -0.73 6.76 2.38
CA GLU A 46 -2.07 7.33 2.22
C GLU A 46 -3.17 6.32 2.60
N MET A 47 -3.03 5.06 2.20
CA MET A 47 -3.96 4.00 2.61
C MET A 47 -3.97 3.83 4.13
N GLU A 48 -2.81 3.81 4.78
CA GLU A 48 -2.70 3.68 6.25
C GLU A 48 -3.44 4.81 6.96
N LYS A 49 -3.28 6.06 6.50
CA LYS A 49 -4.02 7.21 7.03
C LYS A 49 -5.53 7.05 6.84
N SER A 50 -5.95 6.57 5.66
CA SER A 50 -7.36 6.30 5.36
C SER A 50 -7.93 5.24 6.32
N HIS A 51 -7.19 4.16 6.59
CA HIS A 51 -7.58 3.14 7.56
C HIS A 51 -7.69 3.69 8.99
N ALA A 52 -6.73 4.50 9.44
CA ALA A 52 -6.79 5.14 10.76
C ALA A 52 -8.02 6.06 10.90
N HIS A 53 -8.41 6.76 9.83
CA HIS A 53 -9.64 7.54 9.81
C HIS A 53 -10.90 6.67 9.92
N MET A 54 -10.96 5.55 9.21
CA MET A 54 -12.08 4.62 9.30
C MET A 54 -12.24 4.04 10.71
N ASP A 55 -11.12 3.68 11.36
CA ASP A 55 -11.13 3.19 12.75
C ASP A 55 -11.67 4.24 13.73
N HIS A 56 -11.31 5.51 13.53
CA HIS A 56 -11.86 6.63 14.29
C HIS A 56 -13.37 6.78 14.07
N ASP A 57 -13.81 6.78 12.81
CA ASP A 57 -15.23 6.89 12.45
C ASP A 57 -16.05 5.77 13.09
N HIS A 58 -15.57 4.53 13.02
CA HIS A 58 -16.23 3.40 13.66
C HIS A 58 -16.25 3.51 15.19
N SER A 59 -15.17 3.99 15.81
CA SER A 59 -15.14 4.23 17.26
C SER A 59 -16.16 5.30 17.68
N TYR A 60 -16.40 6.30 16.84
CA TYR A 60 -17.45 7.29 17.04
C TYR A 60 -18.85 6.68 16.89
N MET A 61 -19.11 5.94 15.80
CA MET A 61 -20.39 5.25 15.58
C MET A 61 -20.74 4.34 16.77
N MET A 62 -19.80 3.51 17.23
CA MET A 62 -20.01 2.62 18.38
C MET A 62 -20.34 3.37 19.69
N LYS A 63 -19.83 4.60 19.88
CA LYS A 63 -20.18 5.42 21.04
C LYS A 63 -21.60 5.97 20.91
N ALA A 64 -21.98 6.45 19.72
CA ALA A 64 -23.31 6.97 19.46
C ALA A 64 -24.40 5.91 19.73
N HIS A 65 -24.14 4.65 19.40
CA HIS A 65 -25.05 3.53 19.68
C HIS A 65 -25.19 3.15 21.16
N LYS A 66 -24.31 3.60 22.06
CA LYS A 66 -24.46 3.31 23.50
C LYS A 66 -25.59 4.09 24.16
N ASP A 67 -25.92 5.24 23.59
CA ASP A 67 -26.89 6.19 24.14
C ASP A 67 -28.29 6.01 23.55
N VAL A 68 -28.48 4.93 22.78
CA VAL A 68 -29.65 4.63 21.98
C VAL A 68 -30.37 3.38 22.52
N GLU A 69 -31.71 3.34 22.44
CA GLU A 69 -32.50 2.19 22.88
C GLU A 69 -32.16 0.95 22.03
N ASN A 70 -31.63 -0.08 22.69
CA ASN A 70 -30.97 -1.21 22.03
C ASN A 70 -31.98 -2.24 21.50
N ASP A 71 -32.67 -1.90 20.41
CA ASP A 71 -33.57 -2.83 19.74
C ASP A 71 -32.82 -3.94 18.95
N SER A 72 -33.55 -4.96 18.50
CA SER A 72 -32.99 -6.13 17.80
C SER A 72 -32.29 -5.75 16.48
N LEU A 73 -32.67 -4.63 15.85
CA LEU A 73 -32.10 -4.17 14.59
C LEU A 73 -30.74 -3.50 14.82
N HIS A 74 -30.61 -2.69 15.87
CA HIS A 74 -29.37 -2.02 16.27
C HIS A 74 -28.28 -3.02 16.63
N LEU A 75 -28.61 -4.03 17.45
CA LEU A 75 -27.68 -5.10 17.80
C LEU A 75 -27.16 -5.85 16.57
N LYS A 76 -28.03 -6.11 15.60
CA LYS A 76 -27.66 -6.79 14.36
C LYS A 76 -26.69 -5.94 13.53
N MET A 77 -26.94 -4.64 13.45
CA MET A 77 -26.09 -3.71 12.71
C MET A 77 -24.74 -3.50 13.40
N GLU A 78 -24.73 -3.29 14.72
CA GLU A 78 -23.48 -3.14 15.49
C GLU A 78 -22.59 -4.39 15.34
N LYS A 79 -23.20 -5.58 15.32
CA LYS A 79 -22.49 -6.83 15.04
C LYS A 79 -21.92 -6.88 13.62
N ALA A 80 -22.65 -6.38 12.62
CA ALA A 80 -22.17 -6.28 11.24
C ALA A 80 -20.99 -5.31 11.14
N HIS A 81 -21.08 -4.13 11.77
CA HIS A 81 -19.98 -3.16 11.84
C HIS A 81 -18.73 -3.75 12.48
N LYS A 82 -18.87 -4.43 13.64
CA LYS A 82 -17.75 -5.13 14.32
C LYS A 82 -17.11 -6.19 13.42
N ALA A 83 -17.90 -6.93 12.66
CA ALA A 83 -17.38 -7.94 11.74
C ALA A 83 -16.59 -7.32 10.58
N ILE A 84 -17.08 -6.23 10.02
CA ILE A 84 -16.41 -5.51 8.92
C ILE A 84 -15.12 -4.85 9.41
N LEU A 85 -15.14 -4.20 10.58
CA LEU A 85 -13.95 -3.68 11.26
C LEU A 85 -12.85 -4.74 11.40
N LYS A 86 -13.21 -5.92 11.90
CA LYS A 86 -12.25 -7.02 12.05
C LYS A 86 -11.68 -7.48 10.71
N SER A 87 -12.50 -7.48 9.66
CA SER A 87 -12.05 -7.77 8.29
C SER A 87 -11.07 -6.71 7.79
N HIS A 88 -11.38 -5.43 8.02
CA HIS A 88 -10.53 -4.30 7.64
C HIS A 88 -9.18 -4.36 8.37
N ASP A 89 -9.16 -4.54 9.70
CA ASP A 89 -7.92 -4.71 10.49
C ASP A 89 -7.08 -5.91 10.00
N THR A 90 -7.72 -7.02 9.65
CA THR A 90 -7.03 -8.17 9.05
C THR A 90 -6.37 -7.80 7.72
N LEU A 91 -7.05 -7.02 6.88
CA LEU A 91 -6.53 -6.61 5.58
C LEU A 91 -5.39 -5.60 5.72
N VAL A 92 -5.51 -4.63 6.63
CA VAL A 92 -4.43 -3.68 6.97
C VAL A 92 -3.17 -4.43 7.43
N LYS A 93 -3.30 -5.44 8.30
CA LYS A 93 -2.17 -6.27 8.74
C LYS A 93 -1.50 -7.01 7.58
N LYS A 94 -2.28 -7.50 6.61
CA LYS A 94 -1.75 -8.14 5.39
C LYS A 94 -0.97 -7.12 4.54
N HIS A 95 -1.52 -5.92 4.34
CA HIS A 95 -0.85 -4.85 3.60
C HIS A 95 0.48 -4.47 4.26
N ASN A 96 0.48 -4.27 5.59
CA ASN A 96 1.70 -3.99 6.36
C ASN A 96 2.75 -5.10 6.24
N THR A 97 2.32 -6.36 6.14
CA THR A 97 3.24 -7.49 5.93
C THR A 97 3.86 -7.46 4.53
N LEU A 98 3.05 -7.15 3.49
CA LEU A 98 3.53 -6.98 2.12
C LEU A 98 4.56 -5.84 2.00
N ILE A 99 4.29 -4.69 2.63
CA ILE A 99 5.21 -3.55 2.65
C ILE A 99 6.56 -3.93 3.25
N LYS A 100 6.56 -4.67 4.37
CA LYS A 100 7.80 -5.16 4.99
C LYS A 100 8.56 -6.13 4.09
N LYS A 101 7.83 -7.03 3.40
CA LYS A 101 8.42 -7.95 2.41
C LYS A 101 9.08 -7.17 1.26
N HIS A 102 8.43 -6.11 0.77
CA HIS A 102 8.95 -5.27 -0.30
C HIS A 102 10.23 -4.54 0.11
N LYS A 103 10.25 -3.88 1.28
CA LYS A 103 11.45 -3.22 1.83
C LYS A 103 12.63 -4.20 1.98
N ALA A 104 12.38 -5.40 2.50
CA ALA A 104 13.41 -6.43 2.63
C ALA A 104 13.95 -6.90 1.27
N LEU A 105 13.13 -6.86 0.22
CA LEU A 105 13.54 -7.21 -1.14
C LEU A 105 14.45 -6.14 -1.74
N GLU A 106 14.14 -4.86 -1.52
CA GLU A 106 15.02 -3.74 -1.93
C GLU A 106 16.37 -3.81 -1.21
N GLU A 107 16.37 -4.07 0.10
CA GLU A 107 17.61 -4.29 0.87
C GLU A 107 18.44 -5.44 0.29
N LYS A 108 17.77 -6.51 -0.14
CA LYS A 108 18.42 -7.66 -0.80
C LYS A 108 18.99 -7.26 -2.17
N HIS A 109 18.30 -6.43 -2.95
CA HIS A 109 18.79 -5.93 -4.24
C HIS A 109 20.08 -5.12 -4.07
N MET A 110 20.16 -4.28 -3.03
CA MET A 110 21.37 -3.49 -2.72
C MET A 110 22.62 -4.32 -2.43
N THR A 111 22.48 -5.61 -2.08
CA THR A 111 23.64 -6.48 -1.83
C THR A 111 24.51 -6.74 -3.06
N GLY A 112 23.98 -6.49 -4.26
CA GLY A 112 24.63 -6.79 -5.54
C GLY A 112 24.81 -8.28 -5.84
N LYS A 113 24.18 -9.15 -5.04
CA LYS A 113 24.20 -10.60 -5.22
C LYS A 113 23.04 -11.12 -6.10
N ILE A 114 22.12 -10.24 -6.46
CA ILE A 114 20.92 -10.55 -7.25
C ILE A 114 21.15 -10.05 -8.67
N SER A 115 20.77 -10.86 -9.66
CA SER A 115 20.85 -10.45 -11.06
C SER A 115 19.79 -9.40 -11.39
N LEU A 116 20.06 -8.56 -12.39
CA LEU A 116 19.08 -7.59 -12.89
C LEU A 116 17.78 -8.29 -13.33
N GLU A 117 17.88 -9.43 -14.01
CA GLU A 117 16.72 -10.22 -14.43
C GLU A 117 15.84 -10.63 -13.25
N GLN A 118 16.46 -11.10 -12.15
CA GLN A 118 15.71 -11.47 -10.95
C GLN A 118 15.11 -10.23 -10.27
N MET A 119 15.81 -9.10 -10.23
CA MET A 119 15.25 -7.83 -9.72
C MET A 119 14.02 -7.39 -10.52
N MET A 120 14.06 -7.48 -11.86
CA MET A 120 12.91 -7.14 -12.70
C MET A 120 11.73 -8.08 -12.46
N LYS A 121 11.98 -9.37 -12.26
CA LYS A 121 10.93 -10.33 -11.90
C LYS A 121 10.31 -10.00 -10.54
N ASP A 122 11.14 -9.73 -9.55
CA ASP A 122 10.74 -9.31 -8.21
C ASP A 122 9.84 -8.06 -8.27
N HIS A 123 10.23 -7.03 -9.02
CA HIS A 123 9.41 -5.82 -9.19
C HIS A 123 8.09 -6.07 -9.90
N LYS A 124 8.04 -6.99 -10.87
CA LYS A 124 6.79 -7.39 -11.53
C LYS A 124 5.83 -8.09 -10.56
N GLU A 125 6.34 -8.93 -9.68
CA GLU A 125 5.54 -9.57 -8.62
C GLU A 125 5.00 -8.52 -7.64
N ILE A 126 5.85 -7.58 -7.20
CA ILE A 126 5.45 -6.44 -6.34
C ILE A 126 4.33 -5.62 -6.99
N GLN A 127 4.44 -5.31 -8.28
CA GLN A 127 3.43 -4.53 -9.01
C GLN A 127 2.07 -5.22 -9.01
N GLU A 128 2.04 -6.54 -9.11
CA GLU A 128 0.78 -7.28 -9.13
C GLU A 128 0.16 -7.39 -7.74
N GLU A 129 0.99 -7.63 -6.71
CA GLU A 129 0.57 -7.54 -5.30
C GLU A 129 0.00 -6.16 -4.99
N GLN A 130 0.60 -5.09 -5.54
CA GLN A 130 0.15 -3.72 -5.35
C GLN A 130 -1.20 -3.42 -6.01
N LYS A 131 -1.43 -3.91 -7.24
CA LYS A 131 -2.74 -3.76 -7.88
C LYS A 131 -3.84 -4.39 -7.06
N GLN A 132 -3.60 -5.59 -6.53
CA GLN A 132 -4.56 -6.26 -5.65
C GLN A 132 -4.82 -5.43 -4.38
N MET A 133 -3.76 -4.90 -3.76
CA MET A 133 -3.86 -4.03 -2.59
C MET A 133 -4.73 -2.79 -2.84
N ILE A 134 -4.56 -2.15 -3.99
CA ILE A 134 -5.35 -0.98 -4.40
C ILE A 134 -6.82 -1.33 -4.57
N GLU A 135 -7.15 -2.47 -5.20
CA GLU A 135 -8.53 -2.91 -5.37
C GLU A 135 -9.18 -3.29 -4.04
N ASP A 136 -8.44 -3.96 -3.17
CA ASP A 136 -8.83 -4.28 -1.80
C ASP A 136 -9.14 -3.00 -0.99
N HIS A 137 -8.26 -2.00 -1.08
CA HIS A 137 -8.48 -0.70 -0.44
C HIS A 137 -9.73 0.00 -0.98
N LYS A 138 -9.93 0.04 -2.31
CA LYS A 138 -11.15 0.61 -2.91
C LYS A 138 -12.41 -0.10 -2.42
N LYS A 139 -12.37 -1.43 -2.26
CA LYS A 139 -13.50 -2.20 -1.72
C LYS A 139 -13.81 -1.79 -0.28
N ILE A 140 -12.79 -1.71 0.58
CA ILE A 140 -12.92 -1.25 1.96
C ILE A 140 -13.53 0.16 2.03
N VAL A 141 -13.03 1.11 1.23
CA VAL A 141 -13.56 2.48 1.20
C VAL A 141 -15.04 2.51 0.83
N ARG A 142 -15.46 1.72 -0.18
CA ARG A 142 -16.88 1.62 -0.57
C ARG A 142 -17.73 1.04 0.56
N GLU A 143 -17.27 -0.04 1.20
CA GLU A 143 -17.98 -0.66 2.33
C GLU A 143 -18.13 0.31 3.50
N HIS A 144 -17.06 1.01 3.86
CA HIS A 144 -17.06 2.00 4.93
C HIS A 144 -18.05 3.13 4.66
N ASN A 145 -18.10 3.65 3.43
CA ASN A 145 -19.05 4.68 3.05
C ASN A 145 -20.51 4.21 3.12
N THR A 146 -20.79 2.96 2.75
CA THR A 146 -22.12 2.36 2.89
C THR A 146 -22.52 2.27 4.36
N ILE A 147 -21.64 1.72 5.20
CA ILE A 147 -21.85 1.61 6.66
C ILE A 147 -22.16 2.97 7.27
N LYS A 148 -21.34 3.97 6.98
CA LYS A 148 -21.53 5.32 7.52
C LYS A 148 -22.88 5.92 7.12
N LYS A 149 -23.35 5.65 5.91
CA LYS A 149 -24.67 6.11 5.44
C LYS A 149 -25.82 5.38 6.17
N GLU A 150 -25.70 4.07 6.34
CA GLU A 150 -26.68 3.25 7.06
C GLU A 150 -26.76 3.67 8.54
N ASP A 151 -25.60 3.89 9.17
CA ASP A 151 -25.47 4.38 10.54
C ASP A 151 -26.15 5.75 10.74
N HIS A 152 -25.88 6.70 9.84
CA HIS A 152 -26.52 8.02 9.89
C HIS A 152 -28.04 7.94 9.77
N LYS A 153 -28.52 7.10 8.83
CA LYS A 153 -29.95 6.91 8.62
C LYS A 153 -30.61 6.36 9.89
N MET A 154 -30.01 5.34 10.47
CA MET A 154 -30.49 4.68 11.69
C MET A 154 -30.66 5.68 12.85
N ILE A 155 -29.58 6.40 13.21
CA ILE A 155 -29.62 7.41 14.27
C ILE A 155 -30.65 8.52 13.99
N SER A 156 -30.82 8.91 12.73
CA SER A 156 -31.81 9.92 12.36
C SER A 156 -33.27 9.44 12.49
N GLU A 157 -33.54 8.17 12.18
CA GLU A 157 -34.85 7.55 12.31
C GLU A 157 -35.24 7.32 13.77
N GLU A 158 -34.28 7.17 14.68
CA GLU A 158 -34.55 7.05 16.10
C GLU A 158 -34.86 8.39 16.75
N LYS A 159 -34.07 9.42 16.44
CA LYS A 159 -34.33 10.78 16.92
C LYS A 159 -35.70 11.30 16.48
N SER A 160 -36.19 10.86 15.32
CA SER A 160 -37.52 11.24 14.85
C SER A 160 -38.65 10.48 15.55
N LYS A 161 -38.42 9.23 16.00
CA LYS A 161 -39.38 8.46 16.81
C LYS A 161 -39.50 9.05 18.22
N GLU A 162 -38.39 9.39 18.87
CA GLU A 162 -38.38 10.01 20.21
C GLU A 162 -39.15 11.35 20.24
N HIS A 163 -39.20 12.06 19.11
CA HIS A 163 -39.94 13.32 18.97
C HIS A 163 -41.44 13.17 18.65
N HIS A 164 -41.92 11.96 18.32
CA HIS A 164 -43.33 11.71 17.96
C HIS A 164 -44.18 11.21 19.14
N ASP A 165 -43.53 10.84 20.25
CA ASP A 165 -44.18 10.34 21.47
C ASP A 165 -44.47 11.46 22.52
N TYR A 166 -44.40 12.74 22.12
CA TYR A 166 -44.78 13.91 22.93
C TYR A 166 -45.90 14.75 22.33
#